data_AF-A0A2V9R797-F1
#
_entry.id   AF-A0A2V9R797-F1
#
_cell.length_a   1.000
_cell.length_b   1.000
_cell.length_c   1.000
_cell.angle_alpha   90.00
_cell.angle_beta   90.00
_cell.angle_gamma   90.00
#
_symmetry.space_group_name_H-M   'P 1'
#
loop_
_entity.id
_entity.type
_entity.pdbx_description
1 polymer ?
#
loop_
_entity_poly.entity_id
_entity_poly.type
_entity_poly.pdbx_seq_one_letter_code
_entity_poly.pdbx_strand_id
1 'polypeptide(L)'
;MNAFYQHHQDNIRLQYRCFDRLLLNGLIQPFQQPERVVGFFNSYRQLYPVSRDLLRQISSQYHQWVEQRSRQWRAPILAAPEGRRDEFVEPYFRRAQPDQIVVILKAREPARLLTSVGRDNRWHLELKQRWVDQYNFYLHDARWGRMFVRICPYFPFSARVCLNQHHWLGLRLREQGIGFRQCSNAFLSCSDPEALQKLADSLTAHDLVQCGQKWLAYLTPFFTEKERKQAGCQHRLFFSQVEYCDNLIFRRRAALDQLGERL
;
A
#
# COMPACT_ATOMS: atom_id res chain seq x y z
N MET A 1 16.68 -19.32 -19.44
CA MET A 1 16.36 -20.32 -18.40
C MET A 1 17.49 -20.27 -17.37
N ASN A 2 17.20 -20.26 -16.06
CA ASN A 2 18.22 -20.04 -15.01
C ASN A 2 19.11 -21.29 -14.83
N ALA A 3 20.43 -21.14 -14.87
CA ALA A 3 21.40 -22.23 -14.69
C ALA A 3 21.21 -22.97 -13.35
N PHE A 4 20.77 -22.25 -12.30
CA PHE A 4 20.42 -22.82 -11.01
C PHE A 4 19.28 -23.84 -11.11
N TYR A 5 18.22 -23.47 -11.84
CA TYR A 5 17.07 -24.36 -12.01
C TYR A 5 17.48 -25.64 -12.74
N GLN A 6 18.24 -25.52 -13.83
CA GLN A 6 18.67 -26.67 -14.62
C GLN A 6 19.51 -27.66 -13.80
N HIS A 7 20.37 -27.15 -12.93
CA HIS A 7 21.21 -27.99 -12.08
C HIS A 7 20.42 -28.73 -10.98
N HIS A 8 19.33 -28.14 -10.49
CA HIS A 8 18.55 -28.69 -9.38
C HIS A 8 17.16 -29.21 -9.76
N GLN A 9 16.81 -29.23 -11.05
CA GLN A 9 15.45 -29.53 -11.54
C GLN A 9 14.89 -30.84 -11.00
N ASP A 10 15.71 -31.88 -10.90
CA ASP A 10 15.30 -33.20 -10.43
C ASP A 10 14.85 -33.20 -8.96
N ASN A 11 15.39 -32.25 -8.19
CA ASN A 11 15.05 -32.05 -6.78
C ASN A 11 13.93 -31.02 -6.57
N ILE A 12 13.51 -30.29 -7.60
CA ILE A 12 12.45 -29.29 -7.50
C ILE A 12 11.08 -29.97 -7.73
N ARG A 13 10.16 -29.73 -6.79
CA ARG A 13 8.78 -30.23 -6.82
C ARG A 13 7.82 -29.23 -7.47
N LEU A 14 8.02 -27.95 -7.19
CA LEU A 14 7.16 -26.86 -7.64
C LEU A 14 8.04 -25.64 -7.89
N GLN A 15 7.80 -24.98 -9.02
CA GLN A 15 8.37 -23.68 -9.34
C GLN A 15 7.23 -22.73 -9.73
N TYR A 16 7.33 -21.48 -9.29
CA TYR A 16 6.48 -20.41 -9.78
C TYR A 16 7.16 -19.06 -9.56
N ARG A 17 6.80 -18.07 -10.37
CA ARG A 17 7.30 -16.71 -10.26
C ARG A 17 6.16 -15.73 -10.05
N CYS A 18 6.36 -14.79 -9.14
CA CYS A 18 5.38 -13.77 -8.81
C CYS A 18 6.03 -12.61 -8.06
N PHE A 19 5.28 -11.52 -7.86
CA PHE A 19 5.72 -10.39 -7.07
C PHE A 19 5.49 -10.62 -5.57
N ASP A 20 6.57 -10.58 -4.78
CA ASP A 20 6.47 -10.64 -3.32
C ASP A 20 6.12 -9.27 -2.73
N ARG A 21 6.68 -8.18 -3.27
CA ARG A 21 6.40 -6.83 -2.80
C ARG A 21 6.22 -5.87 -3.96
N LEU A 22 5.03 -5.26 -4.01
CA LEU A 22 4.70 -4.17 -4.92
C LEU A 22 4.43 -2.92 -4.09
N LEU A 23 5.43 -2.06 -3.96
CA LEU A 23 5.33 -0.82 -3.22
C LEU A 23 5.12 0.35 -4.19
N LEU A 24 3.96 0.99 -4.09
CA LEU A 24 3.55 2.10 -4.93
C LEU A 24 3.50 3.39 -4.11
N ASN A 25 4.12 4.48 -4.59
CA ASN A 25 3.89 5.81 -4.03
C ASN A 25 2.64 6.42 -4.68
N GLY A 26 1.80 7.08 -3.88
CA GLY A 26 0.63 7.81 -4.33
C GLY A 26 0.82 9.32 -4.15
N LEU A 27 0.69 10.08 -5.24
CA LEU A 27 0.79 11.55 -5.22
C LEU A 27 -0.38 12.17 -5.97
N ILE A 28 -0.96 13.24 -5.41
CA ILE A 28 -1.89 14.08 -6.16
C ILE A 28 -1.06 15.00 -7.04
N GLN A 29 -0.89 14.61 -8.31
CA GLN A 29 0.09 15.23 -9.22
C GLN A 29 -0.09 16.74 -9.40
N PRO A 30 -1.33 17.29 -9.56
CA PRO A 30 -1.51 18.73 -9.66
C PRO A 30 -0.94 19.50 -8.46
N PHE A 31 -0.97 18.92 -7.26
CA PHE A 31 -0.52 19.58 -6.04
C PHE A 31 0.98 19.43 -5.77
N GLN A 32 1.74 18.90 -6.74
CA GLN A 32 3.20 19.02 -6.73
C GLN A 32 3.68 20.41 -7.21
N GLN A 33 2.75 21.27 -7.66
CA GLN A 33 2.97 22.67 -8.01
C GLN A 33 2.16 23.54 -7.04
N PRO A 34 2.80 24.33 -6.16
CA PRO A 34 2.11 25.15 -5.17
C PRO A 34 1.06 26.10 -5.75
N GLU A 35 1.26 26.60 -6.97
CA GLU A 35 0.36 27.52 -7.66
C GLU A 35 -1.00 26.86 -7.96
N ARG A 36 -0.99 25.58 -8.36
CA ARG A 36 -2.23 24.82 -8.58
C ARG A 36 -2.99 24.57 -7.27
N VAL A 37 -2.30 24.53 -6.15
CA VAL A 37 -2.92 24.43 -4.82
C VAL A 37 -3.63 25.73 -4.47
N VAL A 38 -2.97 26.87 -4.69
CA VAL A 38 -3.59 28.19 -4.52
C VAL A 38 -4.84 28.31 -5.42
N GLY A 39 -4.72 27.94 -6.70
CA GLY A 39 -5.86 27.92 -7.62
C GLY A 39 -7.00 27.00 -7.16
N PHE A 40 -6.68 25.81 -6.64
CA PHE A 40 -7.69 24.89 -6.11
C PHE A 40 -8.46 25.50 -4.94
N PHE A 41 -7.76 26.01 -3.92
CA PHE A 41 -8.42 26.59 -2.75
C PHE A 41 -9.22 27.85 -3.10
N ASN A 42 -8.68 28.71 -3.97
CA ASN A 42 -9.37 29.91 -4.42
C ASN A 42 -10.64 29.56 -5.24
N SER A 43 -10.48 28.83 -6.34
CA SER A 43 -11.56 28.61 -7.31
C SER A 43 -12.61 27.58 -6.88
N TYR A 44 -12.21 26.54 -6.14
CA TYR A 44 -13.14 25.46 -5.75
C TYR A 44 -13.64 25.57 -4.31
N ARG A 45 -12.88 26.23 -3.43
CA ARG A 45 -13.21 26.34 -2.00
C ARG A 45 -13.46 27.76 -1.52
N GLN A 46 -13.21 28.78 -2.35
CA GLN A 46 -13.31 30.19 -1.96
C GLN A 46 -12.46 30.53 -0.72
N LEU A 47 -11.33 29.85 -0.58
CA LEU A 47 -10.38 30.01 0.51
C LEU A 47 -9.09 30.64 -0.01
N TYR A 48 -8.92 31.92 0.21
CA TYR A 48 -7.72 32.66 -0.13
C TYR A 48 -7.46 33.77 0.91
N PRO A 49 -6.21 33.98 1.36
CA PRO A 49 -5.00 33.24 1.02
C PRO A 49 -4.89 31.87 1.70
N VAL A 50 -4.07 30.95 1.15
CA VAL A 50 -3.81 29.64 1.76
C VAL A 50 -2.82 29.81 2.93
N SER A 51 -3.37 30.05 4.11
CA SER A 51 -2.60 30.34 5.33
C SER A 51 -2.05 29.09 6.02
N ARG A 52 -1.12 29.28 6.97
CA ARG A 52 -0.63 28.21 7.84
C ARG A 52 -1.74 27.55 8.64
N ASP A 53 -2.70 28.35 9.11
CA ASP A 53 -3.81 27.86 9.92
C ASP A 53 -4.77 27.00 9.13
N LEU A 54 -5.03 27.34 7.86
CA LEU A 54 -5.81 26.50 6.96
C LEU A 54 -5.15 25.12 6.81
N LEU A 55 -3.85 25.07 6.47
CA LEU A 55 -3.14 23.79 6.31
C LEU A 55 -3.09 22.98 7.62
N ARG A 56 -2.94 23.66 8.77
CA ARG A 56 -2.99 23.03 10.09
C ARG A 56 -4.38 22.44 10.36
N GLN A 57 -5.44 23.20 10.10
CA GLN A 57 -6.82 22.74 10.26
C GLN A 57 -7.10 21.50 9.42
N ILE A 58 -6.62 21.45 8.17
CA ILE A 58 -6.77 20.29 7.29
C ILE A 58 -6.16 19.04 7.93
N SER A 59 -4.91 19.13 8.42
CA SER A 59 -4.28 17.98 9.08
C SER A 59 -5.00 17.59 10.38
N SER A 60 -5.42 18.57 11.20
CA SER A 60 -6.16 18.31 12.44
C SER A 60 -7.49 17.59 12.19
N GLN A 61 -8.23 18.00 11.15
CA GLN A 61 -9.47 17.33 10.74
C GLN A 61 -9.21 15.88 10.31
N TYR A 62 -8.10 15.63 9.61
CA TYR A 62 -7.72 14.26 9.25
C TYR A 62 -7.42 13.40 10.47
N HIS A 63 -6.60 13.91 11.41
CA HIS A 63 -6.29 13.20 12.66
C HIS A 63 -7.57 12.82 13.43
N GLN A 64 -8.48 13.78 13.61
CA GLN A 64 -9.77 13.56 14.27
C GLN A 64 -10.64 12.55 13.51
N TRP A 65 -10.68 12.63 12.17
CA TRP A 65 -11.41 11.69 11.34
C TRP A 65 -10.90 10.26 11.50
N VAL A 66 -9.58 10.05 11.47
CA VAL A 66 -9.00 8.71 11.66
C VAL A 66 -9.33 8.16 13.04
N GLU A 67 -9.21 8.98 14.09
CA GLU A 67 -9.54 8.57 15.46
C GLU A 67 -11.03 8.21 15.65
N GLN A 68 -11.93 8.90 14.97
CA GLN A 68 -13.37 8.57 15.01
C GLN A 68 -13.67 7.31 14.20
N ARG A 69 -13.10 7.18 13.00
CA ARG A 69 -13.33 6.04 12.11
C ARG A 69 -12.70 4.75 12.63
N SER A 70 -11.55 4.82 13.29
CA SER A 70 -10.89 3.65 13.89
C SER A 70 -11.80 2.90 14.87
N ARG A 71 -12.61 3.64 15.65
CA ARG A 71 -13.63 3.08 16.55
C ARG A 71 -14.74 2.35 15.80
N GLN A 72 -15.19 2.90 14.67
CA GLN A 72 -16.22 2.28 13.83
C GLN A 72 -15.71 1.01 13.13
N TRP A 73 -14.48 1.05 12.62
CA TRP A 73 -13.82 -0.11 12.02
C TRP A 73 -13.42 -1.18 13.04
N ARG A 74 -13.42 -0.82 14.34
CA ARG A 74 -12.84 -1.61 15.43
C ARG A 74 -11.36 -1.94 15.16
N ALA A 75 -10.65 -1.00 14.55
CA ALA A 75 -9.23 -1.09 14.23
C ALA A 75 -8.44 -0.21 15.19
N PRO A 76 -7.63 -0.75 16.11
CA PRO A 76 -6.87 0.07 17.04
C PRO A 76 -5.80 0.90 16.33
N ILE A 77 -5.55 2.10 16.84
CA ILE A 77 -4.41 2.94 16.44
C ILE A 77 -3.29 2.70 17.44
N LEU A 78 -2.16 2.18 16.97
CA LEU A 78 -1.01 1.81 17.80
C LEU A 78 0.24 2.57 17.34
N ALA A 79 1.20 2.75 18.23
CA ALA A 79 2.54 3.19 17.83
C ALA A 79 3.21 2.12 16.96
N ALA A 80 4.13 2.52 16.09
CA ALA A 80 4.97 1.54 15.39
C ALA A 80 5.81 0.76 16.41
N PRO A 81 5.93 -0.58 16.25
CA PRO A 81 6.80 -1.40 17.07
C PRO A 81 8.27 -1.08 16.78
N GLU A 82 9.16 -1.40 17.72
CA GLU A 82 10.62 -1.34 17.52
C GLU A 82 11.11 -2.45 16.56
N GLY A 83 10.40 -3.58 16.50
CA GLY A 83 10.71 -4.72 15.63
C GLY A 83 10.01 -4.70 14.26
N ARG A 84 9.95 -5.87 13.62
CA ARG A 84 9.32 -6.03 12.30
C ARG A 84 7.81 -5.79 12.37
N ARG A 85 7.33 -4.79 11.63
CA ARG A 85 5.90 -4.44 11.59
C ARG A 85 5.02 -5.60 11.13
N ASP A 86 5.48 -6.39 10.16
CA ASP A 86 4.72 -7.50 9.58
C ASP A 86 4.39 -8.58 10.62
N GLU A 87 5.34 -8.92 11.51
CA GLU A 87 5.12 -9.88 12.60
C GLU A 87 4.19 -9.32 13.67
N PHE A 88 4.33 -8.03 13.98
CA PHE A 88 3.50 -7.34 14.97
C PHE A 88 2.02 -7.28 14.55
N VAL A 89 1.73 -7.07 13.26
CA VAL A 89 0.34 -6.95 12.77
C VAL A 89 -0.31 -8.29 12.44
N GLU A 90 0.47 -9.37 12.30
CA GLU A 90 -0.03 -10.71 11.93
C GLU A 90 -1.24 -11.19 12.76
N PRO A 91 -1.26 -11.03 14.10
CA PRO A 91 -2.41 -11.48 14.90
C PRO A 91 -3.73 -10.80 14.52
N TYR A 92 -3.70 -9.55 14.04
CA TYR A 92 -4.89 -8.79 13.65
C TYR A 92 -5.53 -9.33 12.36
N PHE A 93 -4.79 -10.07 11.54
CA PHE A 93 -5.30 -10.63 10.29
C PHE A 93 -5.99 -11.99 10.45
N ARG A 94 -5.92 -12.66 11.60
CA ARG A 94 -6.45 -14.04 11.78
C ARG A 94 -7.96 -14.17 11.53
N ARG A 95 -8.73 -13.11 11.74
CA ARG A 95 -10.19 -13.08 11.56
C ARG A 95 -10.64 -11.93 10.65
N ALA A 96 -9.72 -11.40 9.86
CA ALA A 96 -10.00 -10.29 8.97
C ALA A 96 -11.06 -10.69 7.94
N GLN A 97 -12.08 -9.84 7.81
CA GLN A 97 -13.09 -9.97 6.77
C GLN A 97 -12.65 -9.24 5.49
N PRO A 98 -13.24 -9.58 4.34
CA PRO A 98 -13.06 -8.80 3.12
C PRO A 98 -13.38 -7.32 3.34
N ASP A 99 -12.51 -6.47 2.82
CA ASP A 99 -12.57 -5.00 2.91
C ASP A 99 -12.57 -4.44 4.34
N GLN A 100 -11.85 -5.10 5.24
CA GLN A 100 -11.70 -4.67 6.63
C GLN A 100 -10.32 -4.05 6.89
N ILE A 101 -10.30 -2.87 7.52
CA ILE A 101 -9.10 -2.32 8.18
C ILE A 101 -8.97 -3.00 9.54
N VAL A 102 -7.82 -3.61 9.80
CA VAL A 102 -7.63 -4.47 10.99
C VAL A 102 -6.81 -3.79 12.09
N VAL A 103 -5.83 -2.96 11.72
CA VAL A 103 -5.01 -2.18 12.65
C VAL A 103 -4.41 -0.98 11.93
N ILE A 104 -4.13 0.10 12.67
CA ILE A 104 -3.52 1.31 12.15
C ILE A 104 -2.24 1.57 12.95
N LEU A 105 -1.08 1.62 12.29
CA LEU A 105 0.17 2.04 12.94
C LEU A 105 0.42 3.52 12.67
N LYS A 106 0.42 4.32 13.75
CA LYS A 106 0.81 5.73 13.74
C LYS A 106 2.31 5.83 14.00
N ALA A 107 3.03 6.42 13.07
CA ALA A 107 4.49 6.51 13.12
C ALA A 107 4.99 7.87 12.65
N ARG A 108 6.04 8.38 13.27
CA ARG A 108 6.71 9.60 12.80
C ARG A 108 7.67 9.24 11.66
N GLU A 109 7.31 9.64 10.44
CA GLU A 109 8.02 9.27 9.22
C GLU A 109 8.23 10.51 8.33
N PRO A 110 9.29 10.57 7.51
CA PRO A 110 9.51 11.68 6.60
C PRO A 110 8.41 11.73 5.52
N ALA A 111 7.87 12.92 5.29
CA ALA A 111 6.91 13.21 4.23
C ALA A 111 7.21 14.54 3.55
N ARG A 112 6.90 14.60 2.25
CA ARG A 112 6.87 15.86 1.49
C ARG A 112 5.48 16.47 1.62
N LEU A 113 5.39 17.62 2.27
CA LEU A 113 4.13 18.33 2.54
C LEU A 113 4.24 19.80 2.18
N LEU A 114 3.08 20.46 2.04
CA LEU A 114 3.02 21.90 1.81
C LEU A 114 3.06 22.66 3.12
N THR A 115 3.88 23.70 3.15
CA THR A 115 3.93 24.69 4.22
C THR A 115 3.59 26.06 3.67
N SER A 116 2.85 26.85 4.44
CA SER A 116 2.60 28.26 4.13
C SER A 116 3.61 29.13 4.87
N VAL A 117 4.34 29.95 4.12
CA VAL A 117 5.38 30.87 4.61
C VAL A 117 4.94 32.30 4.32
N GLY A 118 5.15 33.20 5.27
CA GLY A 118 4.71 34.59 5.16
C GLY A 118 4.05 35.12 6.44
N ARG A 119 3.56 36.35 6.38
CA ARG A 119 2.80 37.06 7.43
C ARG A 119 1.83 38.06 6.78
N ASP A 120 0.88 38.58 7.56
CA ASP A 120 -0.01 39.68 7.16
C ASP A 120 -0.72 39.46 5.82
N ASN A 121 -1.33 38.28 5.66
CA ASN A 121 -2.03 37.83 4.44
C ASN A 121 -1.17 37.74 3.16
N ARG A 122 0.14 37.90 3.26
CA ARG A 122 1.10 37.63 2.18
C ARG A 122 1.70 36.26 2.38
N TRP A 123 0.94 35.23 1.99
CA TRP A 123 1.34 33.82 2.11
C TRP A 123 1.77 33.26 0.77
N HIS A 124 2.87 32.50 0.76
CA HIS A 124 3.24 31.64 -0.35
C HIS A 124 3.44 30.20 0.12
N LEU A 125 3.23 29.27 -0.79
CA LEU A 125 3.27 27.84 -0.50
C LEU A 125 4.59 27.22 -0.93
N GLU A 126 5.18 26.41 -0.07
CA GLU A 126 6.44 25.70 -0.33
C GLU A 126 6.30 24.21 0.01
N LEU A 127 6.80 23.34 -0.87
CA LEU A 127 6.92 21.90 -0.58
C LEU A 127 8.18 21.64 0.24
N LYS A 128 8.01 21.04 1.43
CA LYS A 128 9.11 20.73 2.34
C LYS A 128 9.07 19.29 2.80
N GLN A 129 10.26 18.71 2.98
CA GLN A 129 10.43 17.44 3.68
C GLN A 129 10.38 17.68 5.19
N ARG A 130 9.51 16.96 5.89
CA ARG A 130 9.32 17.06 7.34
C ARG A 130 9.04 15.69 7.95
N TRP A 131 9.49 15.51 9.18
CA TRP A 131 9.15 14.35 10.01
C TRP A 131 7.83 14.59 10.69
N VAL A 132 6.81 13.85 10.28
CA VAL A 132 5.43 14.02 10.73
C VAL A 132 4.78 12.69 11.06
N ASP A 133 3.72 12.74 11.85
CA ASP A 133 2.89 11.56 12.10
C ASP A 133 2.19 11.14 10.81
N GLN A 134 2.37 9.88 10.43
CA GLN A 134 1.68 9.23 9.32
C GLN A 134 0.89 8.03 9.82
N TYR A 135 -0.17 7.68 9.09
CA TYR A 135 -1.02 6.54 9.42
C TYR A 135 -0.81 5.42 8.41
N ASN A 136 -0.37 4.26 8.90
CA ASN A 136 -0.22 3.03 8.12
C ASN A 136 -1.43 2.14 8.41
N PHE A 137 -2.40 2.11 7.51
CA PHE A 137 -3.60 1.30 7.58
C PHE A 137 -3.29 -0.10 7.07
N TYR A 138 -3.32 -1.10 7.95
CA TYR A 138 -3.25 -2.51 7.58
C TYR A 138 -4.67 -3.02 7.38
N LEU A 139 -4.93 -3.62 6.23
CA LEU A 139 -6.27 -4.00 5.81
C LEU A 139 -6.27 -5.27 4.96
N HIS A 140 -7.42 -5.94 4.92
CA HIS A 140 -7.66 -7.14 4.12
C HIS A 140 -8.63 -6.80 2.99
N ASP A 141 -8.11 -6.53 1.79
CA ASP A 141 -8.91 -6.24 0.61
C ASP A 141 -9.54 -7.53 0.05
N ALA A 142 -10.78 -7.44 -0.40
CA ALA A 142 -11.52 -8.60 -0.92
C ALA A 142 -10.86 -9.28 -2.13
N ARG A 143 -10.12 -8.55 -2.97
CA ARG A 143 -9.48 -9.06 -4.20
C ARG A 143 -7.97 -9.28 -4.05
N TRP A 144 -7.32 -8.53 -3.17
CA TRP A 144 -5.87 -8.55 -2.99
C TRP A 144 -5.41 -9.24 -1.71
N GLY A 145 -6.33 -9.48 -0.78
CA GLY A 145 -6.02 -10.00 0.54
C GLY A 145 -5.28 -8.97 1.37
N ARG A 146 -4.25 -9.39 2.11
CA ARG A 146 -3.56 -8.52 3.05
C ARG A 146 -2.74 -7.46 2.29
N MET A 147 -2.87 -6.22 2.73
CA MET A 147 -2.11 -5.09 2.21
C MET A 147 -1.99 -4.00 3.27
N PHE A 148 -1.18 -2.97 2.99
CA PHE A 148 -1.22 -1.75 3.77
C PHE A 148 -1.23 -0.50 2.88
N VAL A 149 -1.87 0.54 3.40
CA VAL A 149 -1.89 1.88 2.81
C VAL A 149 -1.39 2.86 3.84
N ARG A 150 -0.35 3.62 3.52
CA ARG A 150 0.12 4.74 4.34
C ARG A 150 -0.42 6.05 3.78
N ILE A 151 -1.00 6.88 4.64
CA ILE A 151 -1.42 8.24 4.30
C ILE A 151 -0.70 9.25 5.19
N CYS A 152 -0.13 10.28 4.55
CA CYS A 152 0.28 11.49 5.23
C CYS A 152 -0.95 12.37 5.47
N PRO A 153 -1.26 12.78 6.72
CA PRO A 153 -2.44 13.59 7.02
C PRO A 153 -2.28 15.05 6.60
N TYR A 154 -1.07 15.48 6.23
CA TYR A 154 -0.77 16.83 5.81
C TYR A 154 -0.93 16.97 4.30
N PHE A 155 -1.48 18.10 3.86
CA PHE A 155 -1.69 18.40 2.45
C PHE A 155 -0.35 18.35 1.67
N PRO A 156 -0.26 17.68 0.50
CA PRO A 156 -1.35 17.19 -0.34
C PRO A 156 -1.66 15.68 -0.18
N PHE A 157 -1.56 15.15 1.03
CA PHE A 157 -1.90 13.76 1.37
C PHE A 157 -1.09 12.72 0.59
N SER A 158 0.24 12.86 0.56
CA SER A 158 1.12 11.85 -0.05
C SER A 158 0.85 10.47 0.57
N ALA A 159 0.84 9.45 -0.26
CA ALA A 159 0.45 8.11 0.15
C ALA A 159 1.45 7.04 -0.31
N ARG A 160 1.30 5.84 0.23
CA ARG A 160 2.00 4.64 -0.23
C ARG A 160 1.07 3.44 -0.12
N VAL A 161 1.08 2.56 -1.10
CA VAL A 161 0.28 1.33 -1.14
C VAL A 161 1.25 0.16 -1.30
N CYS A 162 1.15 -0.85 -0.45
CA CYS A 162 1.92 -2.07 -0.57
C CYS A 162 1.00 -3.24 -0.85
N LEU A 163 1.24 -3.92 -1.95
CA LEU A 163 0.52 -5.11 -2.38
C LEU A 163 1.47 -6.32 -2.40
N ASN A 164 0.92 -7.51 -2.19
CA ASN A 164 1.66 -8.77 -2.27
C ASN A 164 0.87 -9.73 -3.17
N GLN A 165 1.50 -10.21 -4.25
CA GLN A 165 0.81 -11.04 -5.22
C GLN A 165 0.52 -12.44 -4.69
N HIS A 166 1.26 -12.95 -3.70
CA HIS A 166 0.97 -14.26 -3.11
C HIS A 166 -0.40 -14.30 -2.42
N HIS A 167 -0.81 -13.21 -1.78
CA HIS A 167 -2.16 -13.11 -1.20
C HIS A 167 -3.24 -13.03 -2.27
N TRP A 168 -3.00 -12.25 -3.33
CA TRP A 168 -3.88 -12.17 -4.50
C TRP A 168 -4.02 -13.54 -5.20
N LEU A 169 -2.90 -14.25 -5.41
CA LEU A 169 -2.88 -15.60 -5.99
C LEU A 169 -3.66 -16.59 -5.13
N GLY A 170 -3.45 -16.57 -3.82
CA GLY A 170 -4.17 -17.44 -2.89
C GLY A 170 -5.68 -17.24 -2.96
N LEU A 171 -6.16 -16.01 -3.19
CA LEU A 171 -7.58 -15.75 -3.43
C LEU A 171 -8.04 -16.31 -4.78
N ARG A 172 -7.30 -16.06 -5.87
CA ARG A 172 -7.65 -16.56 -7.21
C ARG A 172 -7.68 -18.08 -7.32
N LEU A 173 -6.72 -18.76 -6.70
CA LEU A 173 -6.71 -20.23 -6.65
C LEU A 173 -7.94 -20.77 -5.90
N ARG A 174 -8.34 -20.13 -4.79
CA ARG A 174 -9.57 -20.52 -4.07
C ARG A 174 -10.82 -20.30 -4.92
N GLU A 175 -10.91 -19.15 -5.60
CA GLU A 175 -12.03 -18.86 -6.51
C GLU A 175 -12.15 -19.88 -7.65
N GLN A 176 -11.02 -20.40 -8.13
CA GLN A 176 -10.98 -21.44 -9.17
C GLN A 176 -11.08 -22.87 -8.61
N GLY A 177 -11.22 -23.06 -7.30
CA GLY A 177 -11.27 -24.38 -6.68
C GLY A 177 -9.95 -25.17 -6.75
N ILE A 178 -8.82 -24.49 -6.99
CA ILE A 178 -7.50 -25.13 -7.09
C ILE A 178 -6.96 -25.36 -5.69
N GLY A 179 -6.62 -26.62 -5.38
CA GLY A 179 -6.10 -27.01 -4.08
C GLY A 179 -4.65 -26.56 -3.90
N PHE A 180 -4.35 -25.85 -2.80
CA PHE A 180 -2.98 -25.47 -2.48
C PHE A 180 -2.72 -25.45 -0.98
N ARG A 181 -1.44 -25.47 -0.63
CA ARG A 181 -0.94 -25.24 0.73
C ARG A 181 0.02 -24.07 0.70
N GLN A 182 -0.24 -23.05 1.52
CA GLN A 182 0.61 -21.87 1.64
C GLN A 182 1.11 -21.76 3.08
N CYS A 183 2.38 -21.38 3.23
CA CYS A 183 2.99 -21.05 4.52
C CYS A 183 3.61 -19.65 4.41
N SER A 184 3.11 -18.69 5.19
CA SER A 184 3.42 -17.27 4.99
C SER A 184 3.16 -16.87 3.53
N ASN A 185 4.17 -16.34 2.82
CA ASN A 185 4.03 -15.99 1.40
C ASN A 185 4.21 -17.21 0.47
N ALA A 186 4.94 -18.25 0.88
CA ALA A 186 5.33 -19.35 -0.02
C ALA A 186 4.22 -20.41 -0.22
N PHE A 187 3.87 -20.69 -1.48
CA PHE A 187 3.10 -21.88 -1.86
C PHE A 187 3.99 -23.13 -1.78
N LEU A 188 3.68 -24.03 -0.85
CA LEU A 188 4.39 -25.29 -0.63
C LEU A 188 3.93 -26.41 -1.56
N SER A 189 2.67 -26.36 -1.99
CA SER A 189 2.09 -27.28 -2.96
C SER A 189 0.91 -26.65 -3.67
N CYS A 190 0.73 -26.96 -4.94
CA CYS A 190 -0.44 -26.61 -5.75
C CYS A 190 -0.86 -27.85 -6.54
N SER A 191 -2.16 -28.11 -6.67
CA SER A 191 -2.68 -29.20 -7.50
C SER A 191 -2.53 -28.91 -8.99
N ASP A 192 -2.49 -27.63 -9.37
CA ASP A 192 -2.26 -27.18 -10.74
C ASP A 192 -1.19 -26.06 -10.76
N PRO A 193 0.10 -26.42 -10.86
CA PRO A 193 1.20 -25.46 -10.98
C PRO A 193 1.14 -24.58 -12.24
N GLU A 194 0.59 -25.09 -13.35
CA GLU A 194 0.49 -24.32 -14.59
C GLU A 194 -0.55 -23.21 -14.46
N ALA A 195 -1.72 -23.52 -13.89
CA ALA A 195 -2.74 -22.52 -13.59
C ALA A 195 -2.22 -21.47 -12.59
N LEU A 196 -1.45 -21.88 -11.57
CA LEU A 196 -0.78 -20.96 -10.65
C LEU A 196 0.10 -19.95 -11.41
N GLN A 197 0.95 -20.43 -12.32
CA GLN A 197 1.82 -19.55 -13.09
C GLN A 197 1.03 -18.66 -14.05
N LYS A 198 0.04 -19.19 -14.77
CA LYS A 198 -0.85 -18.41 -15.66
C LYS A 198 -1.57 -17.29 -14.91
N LEU A 199 -2.01 -17.55 -13.68
CA LEU A 199 -2.59 -16.53 -12.81
C LEU A 199 -1.54 -15.50 -12.39
N ALA A 200 -0.33 -15.92 -12.05
CA ALA A 200 0.74 -14.98 -11.68
C ALA A 200 1.10 -14.06 -12.84
N ASP A 201 1.11 -14.57 -14.06
CA ASP A 201 1.41 -13.81 -15.27
C ASP A 201 0.25 -12.93 -15.75
N SER A 202 -0.97 -13.14 -15.24
CA SER A 202 -2.16 -12.37 -15.66
C SER A 202 -2.34 -11.04 -14.92
N LEU A 203 -1.50 -10.74 -13.93
CA LEU A 203 -1.60 -9.50 -13.18
C LEU A 203 -1.29 -8.29 -14.05
N THR A 204 -2.21 -7.33 -14.09
CA THR A 204 -2.06 -6.10 -14.89
C THR A 204 -1.83 -4.85 -14.04
N ALA A 205 -1.32 -3.79 -14.66
CA ALA A 205 -1.27 -2.47 -14.04
C ALA A 205 -2.66 -1.94 -13.67
N HIS A 206 -3.70 -2.32 -14.42
CA HIS A 206 -5.08 -1.92 -14.12
C HIS A 206 -5.54 -2.48 -12.78
N ASP A 207 -5.22 -3.73 -12.45
CA ASP A 207 -5.57 -4.34 -11.16
C ASP A 207 -4.94 -3.59 -9.98
N LEU A 208 -3.68 -3.17 -10.13
CA LEU A 208 -2.95 -2.37 -9.14
C LEU A 208 -3.62 -1.01 -8.94
N VAL A 209 -3.93 -0.33 -10.04
CA VAL A 209 -4.56 0.99 -10.02
C VAL A 209 -5.95 0.93 -9.43
N GLN A 210 -6.76 -0.04 -9.81
CA GLN A 210 -8.13 -0.20 -9.29
C GLN A 210 -8.12 -0.40 -7.77
N CYS A 211 -7.28 -1.30 -7.27
CA CYS A 211 -7.17 -1.54 -5.82
C CYS A 211 -6.61 -0.32 -5.08
N GLY A 212 -5.51 0.25 -5.57
CA GLY A 212 -4.90 1.42 -4.92
C GLY A 212 -5.85 2.63 -4.91
N GLN A 213 -6.53 2.93 -6.01
CA GLN A 213 -7.46 4.06 -6.09
C GLN A 213 -8.68 3.88 -5.18
N LYS A 214 -9.22 2.66 -5.06
CA LYS A 214 -10.31 2.34 -4.12
C LYS A 214 -9.94 2.78 -2.70
N TRP A 215 -8.80 2.31 -2.19
CA TRP A 215 -8.39 2.61 -0.82
C TRP A 215 -7.89 4.04 -0.63
N LEU A 216 -7.20 4.61 -1.62
CA LEU A 216 -6.74 6.01 -1.54
C LEU A 216 -7.90 7.00 -1.53
N ALA A 217 -8.95 6.75 -2.30
CA ALA A 217 -10.17 7.55 -2.27
C ALA A 217 -10.88 7.43 -0.92
N TYR A 218 -11.00 6.21 -0.39
CA TYR A 218 -11.64 5.94 0.90
C TYR A 218 -10.88 6.56 2.09
N LEU A 219 -9.55 6.46 2.08
CA LEU A 219 -8.68 6.92 3.18
C LEU A 219 -8.27 8.40 3.06
N THR A 220 -8.76 9.12 2.05
CA THR A 220 -8.52 10.57 1.87
C THR A 220 -9.86 11.30 1.71
N PRO A 221 -10.63 11.49 2.80
CA PRO A 221 -12.00 12.02 2.76
C PRO A 221 -12.07 13.54 2.48
N PHE A 222 -10.96 14.18 2.16
CA PHE A 222 -10.85 15.63 1.99
C PHE A 222 -11.51 16.13 0.69
N PHE A 223 -11.40 15.36 -0.40
CA PHE A 223 -11.91 15.75 -1.72
C PHE A 223 -13.30 15.21 -1.96
N THR A 224 -14.21 16.08 -2.38
CA THR A 224 -15.51 15.73 -2.93
C THR A 224 -15.36 15.03 -4.28
N GLU A 225 -16.38 14.28 -4.68
CA GLU A 225 -16.39 13.63 -6.00
C GLU A 225 -16.27 14.64 -7.14
N LYS A 226 -16.93 15.79 -7.02
CA LYS A 226 -16.87 16.89 -8.00
C LYS A 226 -15.43 17.37 -8.19
N GLU A 227 -14.68 17.59 -7.11
CA GLU A 227 -13.29 18.03 -7.21
C GLU A 227 -12.36 16.96 -7.78
N ARG A 228 -12.59 15.69 -7.44
CA ARG A 228 -11.82 14.59 -8.05
C ARG A 228 -11.99 14.58 -9.57
N LYS A 229 -13.22 14.73 -10.05
CA LYS A 229 -13.56 14.72 -11.48
C LYS A 229 -13.12 15.98 -12.21
N GLN A 230 -13.37 17.17 -11.64
CA GLN A 230 -13.17 18.45 -12.33
C GLN A 230 -11.77 19.05 -12.13
N ALA A 231 -11.21 18.93 -10.91
CA ALA A 231 -9.89 19.49 -10.59
C ALA A 231 -8.76 18.44 -10.68
N GLY A 232 -9.10 17.18 -10.99
CA GLY A 232 -8.12 16.09 -11.09
C GLY A 232 -7.46 15.76 -9.75
N CYS A 233 -8.14 16.02 -8.62
CA CYS A 233 -7.63 15.81 -7.26
C CYS A 233 -7.65 14.33 -6.85
N GLN A 234 -6.93 13.50 -7.61
CA GLN A 234 -6.81 12.06 -7.37
C GLN A 234 -5.34 11.66 -7.30
N HIS A 235 -5.04 10.69 -6.42
CA HIS A 235 -3.71 10.09 -6.37
C HIS A 235 -3.41 9.36 -7.67
N ARG A 236 -2.25 9.67 -8.24
CA ARG A 236 -1.57 8.84 -9.24
C ARG A 236 -0.56 7.96 -8.54
N LEU A 237 -0.52 6.70 -8.96
CA LEU A 237 0.34 5.67 -8.40
C LEU A 237 1.60 5.51 -9.25
N PHE A 238 2.74 5.32 -8.60
CA PHE A 238 4.03 5.10 -9.23
C PHE A 238 4.79 4.00 -8.48
N PHE A 239 5.49 3.14 -9.21
CA PHE A 239 6.33 2.12 -8.58
C PHE A 239 7.47 2.77 -7.78
N SER A 240 7.58 2.41 -6.50
CA SER A 240 8.67 2.79 -5.62
C SER A 240 9.67 1.66 -5.46
N GLN A 241 9.18 0.44 -5.32
CA GLN A 241 9.97 -0.78 -5.14
C GLN A 241 9.13 -1.95 -5.64
N VAL A 242 9.77 -2.86 -6.36
CA VAL A 242 9.17 -4.09 -6.88
C VAL A 242 10.13 -5.23 -6.60
N GLU A 243 9.65 -6.26 -5.91
CA GLU A 243 10.38 -7.50 -5.67
C GLU A 243 9.69 -8.61 -6.44
N TYR A 244 10.41 -9.22 -7.38
CA TYR A 244 9.93 -10.34 -8.18
C TYR A 244 10.75 -11.58 -7.81
N CYS A 245 10.06 -12.65 -7.41
CA CYS A 245 10.67 -13.85 -6.84
C CYS A 245 10.54 -15.02 -7.79
N ASP A 246 11.59 -15.84 -7.87
CA ASP A 246 11.55 -17.19 -8.45
C ASP A 246 11.50 -18.19 -7.29
N ASN A 247 10.30 -18.72 -7.03
CA ASN A 247 10.06 -19.61 -5.90
C ASN A 247 10.34 -21.05 -6.32
N LEU A 248 11.27 -21.70 -5.63
CA LEU A 248 11.68 -23.08 -5.89
C LEU A 248 11.44 -23.95 -4.65
N ILE A 249 10.48 -24.87 -4.75
CA ILE A 249 10.13 -25.77 -3.65
C ILE A 249 10.81 -27.11 -3.88
N PHE A 250 11.74 -27.48 -3.01
CA PHE A 250 12.49 -28.73 -3.11
C PHE A 250 11.68 -29.92 -2.55
N ARG A 251 11.90 -31.10 -3.15
CA ARG A 251 11.30 -32.38 -2.72
C ARG A 251 11.79 -32.82 -1.34
N ARG A 252 13.07 -32.58 -1.04
CA ARG A 252 13.75 -33.01 0.18
C ARG A 252 14.57 -31.87 0.76
N ARG A 253 14.54 -31.74 2.09
CA ARG A 253 15.34 -30.73 2.81
C ARG A 253 16.85 -30.92 2.59
N ALA A 254 17.33 -32.16 2.57
CA ALA A 254 18.73 -32.48 2.34
C ALA A 254 19.31 -31.91 1.01
N ALA A 255 18.48 -31.79 -0.03
CA ALA A 255 18.90 -31.18 -1.30
C ALA A 255 19.09 -29.66 -1.19
N LEU A 256 18.38 -29.01 -0.26
CA LEU A 256 18.56 -27.61 0.09
C LEU A 256 19.73 -27.40 1.06
N ASP A 257 19.97 -28.34 1.98
CA ASP A 257 21.09 -28.25 2.92
C ASP A 257 22.44 -28.31 2.18
N GLN A 258 22.55 -29.16 1.14
CA GLN A 258 23.73 -29.20 0.24
C GLN A 258 23.98 -27.90 -0.54
N LEU A 259 22.96 -27.05 -0.69
CA LEU A 259 23.06 -25.74 -1.32
C LEU A 259 23.61 -24.70 -0.33
N GLY A 260 23.19 -24.77 0.93
CA GLY A 260 23.66 -23.88 2.00
C GLY A 260 25.13 -24.06 2.37
N GLU A 261 25.69 -25.26 2.14
CA GLU A 261 27.14 -25.53 2.33
C GLU A 261 28.03 -24.98 1.20
N ARG A 262 27.43 -24.54 0.09
CA ARG A 262 28.14 -24.09 -1.13
C ARG A 262 27.97 -22.60 -1.45
N LEU A 263 27.23 -21.87 -0.64
CA LEU A 263 27.03 -20.41 -0.71
C LEU A 263 27.82 -19.72 0.39
#